data_AF-A0A1M5QZB0-F1
#
_entry.id   AF-A0A1M5QZB0-F1
#
_cell.length_a   1.000
_cell.length_b   1.000
_cell.length_c   1.000
_cell.angle_alpha   90.00
_cell.angle_beta   90.00
_cell.angle_gamma   90.00
#
_symmetry.space_group_name_H-M   'P 1'
#
loop_
_entity.id
_entity.type
_entity.pdbx_description
1 polymer ?
#
loop_
_entity_poly.entity_id
_entity_poly.type
_entity_poly.pdbx_seq_one_letter_code
_entity_poly.pdbx_strand_id
1 'polypeptide(L)'
;MSNKKPPVAKREPEIATGRADNPFLDAEFYGRMRDYTERDAAFSKELKAIAEYGAGKNSPDARMAPSLDMLRRVIKKGLPLHEMLNRIVQGVESGLWEPWLAAYGFELRGVNYAKTGKRNARIALDISLSSKANAIYSNAGVQNWRSLVADDCAQVQIEKPTEKEPAKAYAIFFLDAADPV
;
A
#
# COMPACT_ATOMS: atom_id res chain seq x y z
N MET A 1 38.09 -7.40 44.05
CA MET A 1 36.76 -7.32 43.41
C MET A 1 36.45 -5.87 43.05
N SER A 2 36.22 -5.58 41.77
CA SER A 2 35.25 -4.58 41.30
C SER A 2 35.23 -4.62 39.78
N ASN A 3 34.29 -5.40 39.23
CA ASN A 3 34.02 -5.49 37.81
C ASN A 3 32.92 -4.48 37.49
N LYS A 4 33.24 -3.33 36.90
CA LYS A 4 32.24 -2.38 36.40
C LYS A 4 32.47 -2.21 34.89
N LYS A 5 31.63 -2.87 34.09
CA LYS A 5 31.49 -2.57 32.65
C LYS A 5 30.99 -1.12 32.51
N PRO A 6 31.55 -0.31 31.60
CA PRO A 6 30.98 0.99 31.28
C PRO A 6 29.61 0.80 30.58
N PRO A 7 28.69 1.76 30.73
CA PRO A 7 27.37 1.66 30.12
C PRO A 7 27.50 1.74 28.60
N VAL A 8 26.83 0.82 27.91
CA VAL A 8 26.68 0.86 26.45
C VAL A 8 25.95 2.16 26.11
N ALA A 9 26.62 3.06 25.39
CA ALA A 9 26.01 4.23 24.81
C ALA A 9 24.84 3.78 23.94
N LYS A 10 23.62 4.22 24.27
CA LYS A 10 22.47 4.11 23.38
C LYS A 10 22.88 4.79 22.07
N ARG A 11 23.01 4.01 20.99
CA ARG A 11 23.09 4.59 19.65
C ARG A 11 21.79 5.33 19.43
N GLU A 12 21.88 6.65 19.35
CA GLU A 12 20.80 7.47 18.78
C GLU A 12 20.58 6.96 17.36
N PRO A 13 19.32 6.74 16.93
CA PRO A 13 19.05 6.35 15.57
C PRO A 13 19.55 7.49 14.67
N GLU A 14 20.45 7.15 13.75
CA GLU A 14 20.89 8.06 12.69
C GLU A 14 19.64 8.57 11.96
N ILE A 15 19.34 9.85 12.12
CA ILE A 15 18.27 10.52 11.38
C ILE A 15 18.71 10.50 9.92
N ALA A 16 18.15 9.58 9.15
CA ALA A 16 18.35 9.50 7.72
C ALA A 16 17.96 10.83 7.09
N THR A 17 18.97 11.61 6.68
CA THR A 17 18.79 12.87 5.97
C THR A 17 18.03 12.62 4.67
N GLY A 18 16.77 13.05 4.59
CA GLY A 18 16.12 13.27 3.31
C GLY A 18 14.59 13.33 3.31
N ARG A 19 13.87 12.69 4.24
CA ARG A 19 12.38 12.70 4.25
C ARG A 19 11.85 12.66 5.68
N ALA A 20 10.80 13.43 5.96
CA ALA A 20 10.17 13.50 7.27
C ALA A 20 9.58 12.14 7.67
N ASP A 21 9.71 11.75 8.95
CA ASP A 21 9.08 10.53 9.48
C ASP A 21 7.56 10.56 9.24
N ASN A 22 6.98 9.44 8.82
CA ASN A 22 5.53 9.33 8.66
C ASN A 22 4.88 9.01 10.03
N PRO A 23 4.21 9.99 10.70
CA PRO A 23 3.63 9.77 12.03
C PRO A 23 2.46 8.80 12.00
N PHE A 24 1.90 8.51 10.82
CA PHE A 24 0.80 7.58 10.64
C PHE A 24 1.26 6.12 10.55
N LEU A 25 2.56 5.84 10.55
CA LEU A 25 3.05 4.46 10.76
C LEU A 25 2.84 3.99 12.22
N ASP A 26 2.73 4.91 13.18
CA ASP A 26 2.41 4.59 14.56
C ASP A 26 0.92 4.21 14.70
N ALA A 27 0.67 2.94 15.02
CA ALA A 27 -0.69 2.43 15.22
C ALA A 27 -1.41 3.10 16.39
N GLU A 28 -0.70 3.60 17.41
CA GLU A 28 -1.29 4.30 18.56
C GLU A 28 -1.79 5.71 18.21
N PHE A 29 -1.36 6.26 17.07
CA PHE A 29 -1.85 7.55 16.57
C PHE A 29 -3.34 7.49 16.23
N TYR A 30 -3.80 6.42 15.57
CA TYR A 30 -5.19 6.26 15.17
C TYR A 30 -6.14 5.92 16.33
N GLY A 31 -5.65 5.21 17.35
CA GLY A 31 -6.44 4.87 18.54
C GLY A 31 -6.91 6.09 19.35
N ARG A 32 -6.32 7.27 19.11
CA ARG A 32 -6.62 8.52 19.83
C ARG A 32 -7.66 9.41 19.15
N MET A 33 -8.02 9.15 17.88
CA MET A 33 -9.01 9.95 17.14
C MET A 33 -10.43 9.42 17.38
N ARG A 34 -11.34 10.26 17.88
CA ARG A 34 -12.68 9.86 18.32
C ARG A 34 -13.81 10.37 17.42
N ASP A 35 -13.61 11.46 16.67
CA ASP A 35 -14.71 12.13 15.94
C ASP A 35 -14.66 11.98 14.41
N TYR A 36 -15.85 11.94 13.78
CA TYR A 36 -16.00 11.76 12.32
C TYR A 36 -15.47 12.95 11.52
N THR A 37 -15.63 14.18 12.01
CA THR A 37 -15.06 15.41 11.42
C THR A 37 -13.53 15.42 11.45
N GLU A 38 -12.92 14.68 12.38
CA GLU A 38 -11.47 14.53 12.44
C GLU A 38 -10.95 13.63 11.31
N ARG A 39 -11.79 12.79 10.70
CA ARG A 39 -11.34 11.80 9.71
C ARG A 39 -10.90 12.40 8.38
N ASP A 40 -11.62 13.37 7.83
CA ASP A 40 -11.21 14.03 6.58
C ASP A 40 -9.92 14.83 6.77
N ALA A 41 -9.82 15.52 7.91
CA ALA A 41 -8.62 16.27 8.29
C ALA A 41 -7.43 15.33 8.58
N ALA A 42 -7.66 14.22 9.27
CA ALA A 42 -6.65 13.19 9.55
C ALA A 42 -6.21 12.49 8.26
N PHE A 43 -7.14 12.14 7.38
CA PHE A 43 -6.86 11.55 6.08
C PHE A 43 -6.05 12.49 5.19
N SER A 44 -6.39 13.79 5.17
CA SER A 44 -5.61 14.79 4.44
C SER A 44 -4.18 14.92 4.97
N LYS A 45 -4.00 14.88 6.29
CA LYS A 45 -2.68 14.87 6.93
C LYS A 45 -1.91 13.58 6.63
N GLU A 46 -2.60 12.44 6.65
CA GLU A 46 -2.02 11.13 6.30
C GLU A 46 -1.53 11.11 4.86
N LEU A 47 -2.36 11.53 3.89
CA LEU A 47 -1.96 11.58 2.50
C LEU A 47 -0.78 12.53 2.27
N LYS A 48 -0.73 13.66 2.97
CA LYS A 48 0.41 14.58 2.92
C LYS A 48 1.68 13.92 3.46
N ALA A 49 1.59 13.24 4.60
CA ALA A 49 2.71 12.51 5.18
C ALA A 49 3.19 11.37 4.25
N ILE A 50 2.28 10.62 3.65
CA ILE A 50 2.59 9.59 2.64
C ILE A 50 3.31 10.20 1.43
N ALA A 51 2.85 11.36 0.94
CA ALA A 51 3.47 12.05 -0.19
C ALA A 51 4.90 12.54 0.13
N GLU A 52 5.11 13.05 1.35
CA GLU A 52 6.41 13.54 1.83
C GLU A 52 7.40 12.42 2.14
N TYR A 53 6.93 11.34 2.77
CA TYR A 53 7.73 10.15 3.10
C TYR A 53 8.11 9.34 1.83
N GLY A 54 7.18 9.31 0.88
CA GLY A 54 7.32 8.70 -0.44
C GLY A 54 7.24 7.16 -0.43
N ALA A 55 6.92 6.61 -1.60
CA ALA A 55 6.71 5.18 -1.82
C ALA A 55 8.01 4.36 -1.84
N GLY A 56 7.86 3.02 -1.90
CA GLY A 56 8.90 2.10 -2.39
C GLY A 56 10.02 1.82 -1.40
N LYS A 57 9.70 1.71 -0.11
CA LYS A 57 10.67 1.35 0.93
C LYS A 57 10.92 -0.16 0.96
N ASN A 58 9.91 -0.94 0.59
CA ASN A 58 9.92 -2.40 0.60
C ASN A 58 9.61 -2.95 -0.82
N SER A 59 9.24 -4.23 -0.90
CA SER A 59 8.98 -4.93 -2.16
C SER A 59 7.74 -4.39 -2.90
N PRO A 60 7.90 -3.80 -4.10
CA PRO A 60 6.77 -3.27 -4.90
C PRO A 60 5.96 -4.34 -5.63
N ASP A 61 6.33 -5.63 -5.54
CA ASP A 61 5.55 -6.73 -6.13
C ASP A 61 4.32 -7.03 -5.29
N ALA A 62 3.13 -6.84 -5.88
CA ALA A 62 1.86 -7.01 -5.20
C ALA A 62 1.60 -8.46 -4.69
N ARG A 63 2.30 -9.46 -5.25
CA ARG A 63 2.24 -10.86 -4.80
C ARG A 63 2.97 -11.07 -3.48
N MET A 64 3.99 -10.24 -3.22
CA MET A 64 4.92 -10.41 -2.10
C MET A 64 4.81 -9.29 -1.05
N ALA A 65 4.24 -8.14 -1.40
CA ALA A 65 4.05 -7.00 -0.50
C ALA A 65 3.37 -7.43 0.82
N PRO A 66 4.03 -7.28 1.98
CA PRO A 66 3.47 -7.66 3.28
C PRO A 66 2.16 -6.95 3.63
N SER A 67 2.05 -5.65 3.31
CA SER A 67 0.84 -4.85 3.49
C SER A 67 -0.37 -5.49 2.81
N LEU A 68 -0.21 -6.06 1.62
CA LEU A 68 -1.30 -6.69 0.87
C LEU A 68 -1.64 -8.12 1.35
N ASP A 69 -0.95 -8.66 2.35
CA ASP A 69 -1.19 -10.02 2.85
C ASP A 69 -2.61 -10.21 3.36
N MET A 70 -3.16 -9.20 4.04
CA MET A 70 -4.53 -9.24 4.53
C MET A 70 -5.53 -9.38 3.38
N LEU A 71 -5.35 -8.61 2.31
CA LEU A 71 -6.19 -8.69 1.12
C LEU A 71 -6.07 -10.06 0.44
N ARG A 72 -4.85 -10.61 0.34
CA ARG A 72 -4.62 -11.95 -0.23
C ARG A 72 -5.29 -13.07 0.57
N ARG A 73 -5.40 -12.93 1.90
CA ARG A 73 -6.04 -13.93 2.78
C ARG A 73 -7.56 -13.85 2.79
N VAL A 74 -8.12 -12.65 2.70
CA VAL A 74 -9.56 -12.40 2.84
C VAL A 74 -10.30 -12.50 1.51
N ILE A 75 -9.71 -12.01 0.42
CA ILE A 75 -10.37 -11.98 -0.89
C ILE A 75 -10.29 -13.36 -1.54
N LYS A 76 -11.43 -14.06 -1.59
CA LYS A 76 -11.54 -15.44 -2.09
C LYS A 76 -12.80 -15.72 -2.92
N LYS A 77 -13.65 -14.73 -3.20
CA LYS A 77 -14.94 -14.98 -3.86
C LYS A 77 -14.71 -15.47 -5.30
N GLY A 78 -14.97 -16.75 -5.53
CA GLY A 78 -14.77 -17.45 -6.81
C GLY A 78 -13.29 -17.78 -7.10
N LEU A 79 -12.38 -16.84 -6.84
CA LEU A 79 -10.93 -17.00 -7.04
C LEU A 79 -10.18 -16.27 -5.91
N PRO A 80 -9.14 -16.85 -5.28
CA PRO A 80 -8.26 -16.13 -4.37
C PRO A 80 -7.54 -14.97 -5.06
N LEU A 81 -7.33 -13.85 -4.37
CA LEU A 81 -6.62 -12.69 -4.94
C LEU A 81 -5.22 -13.08 -5.44
N HIS A 82 -4.45 -13.86 -4.68
CA HIS A 82 -3.10 -14.28 -5.11
C HIS A 82 -3.14 -15.10 -6.43
N GLU A 83 -4.15 -15.94 -6.62
CA GLU A 83 -4.33 -16.67 -7.88
C GLU A 83 -4.71 -15.72 -9.02
N MET A 84 -5.58 -14.74 -8.77
CA MET A 84 -5.90 -13.71 -9.77
C MET A 84 -4.64 -12.95 -10.20
N LEU A 85 -3.82 -12.49 -9.25
CA LEU A 85 -2.55 -11.80 -9.55
C LEU A 85 -1.61 -12.68 -10.39
N ASN A 86 -1.54 -13.97 -10.10
CA ASN A 86 -0.74 -14.92 -10.88
C ASN A 86 -1.29 -15.11 -12.30
N ARG A 87 -2.61 -15.21 -12.47
CA ARG A 87 -3.24 -15.31 -13.81
C ARG A 87 -2.98 -14.07 -14.66
N ILE A 88 -3.00 -12.88 -14.02
CA ILE A 88 -2.67 -11.60 -14.68
C ILE A 88 -1.24 -11.65 -15.25
N VAL A 89 -0.27 -12.05 -14.43
CA VAL A 89 1.15 -12.21 -14.84
C VAL A 89 1.29 -13.28 -15.94
N GLN A 90 0.52 -14.36 -15.84
CA GLN A 90 0.54 -15.43 -16.84
C GLN A 90 -0.14 -15.03 -18.16
N GLY A 91 -0.89 -13.93 -18.21
CA GLY A 91 -1.57 -13.50 -19.44
C GLY A 91 -2.78 -14.37 -19.80
N VAL A 92 -3.37 -15.09 -18.84
CA VAL A 92 -4.45 -16.06 -19.07
C VAL A 92 -5.81 -15.41 -18.84
N GLU A 93 -6.71 -15.42 -19.83
CA GLU A 93 -8.07 -14.82 -19.75
C GLU A 93 -8.08 -13.27 -19.84
N SER A 94 -7.33 -12.70 -20.79
CA SER A 94 -7.29 -11.24 -21.02
C SER A 94 -8.68 -10.61 -21.15
N GLY A 95 -8.97 -9.59 -20.33
CA GLY A 95 -10.22 -8.79 -20.39
C GLY A 95 -11.31 -9.15 -19.38
N LEU A 96 -11.12 -10.19 -18.55
CA LEU A 96 -12.06 -10.55 -17.48
C LEU A 96 -11.62 -10.08 -16.09
N TRP A 97 -10.41 -9.54 -15.96
CA TRP A 97 -9.82 -9.22 -14.67
C TRP A 97 -10.25 -7.88 -14.12
N GLU A 98 -10.45 -6.84 -14.96
CA GLU A 98 -10.75 -5.50 -14.47
C GLU A 98 -12.05 -5.43 -13.65
N PRO A 99 -13.18 -6.03 -14.10
CA PRO A 99 -14.40 -6.03 -13.29
C PRO A 99 -14.22 -6.75 -11.96
N TRP A 100 -13.44 -7.83 -11.94
CA TRP A 100 -13.18 -8.60 -10.73
C TRP A 100 -12.28 -7.82 -9.76
N LEU A 101 -11.20 -7.20 -10.25
CA LEU A 101 -10.29 -6.36 -9.46
C LEU A 101 -11.02 -5.13 -8.88
N ALA A 102 -11.85 -4.48 -9.71
CA ALA A 102 -12.61 -3.29 -9.31
C ALA A 102 -13.57 -3.58 -8.15
N ALA A 103 -14.07 -4.81 -8.03
CA ALA A 103 -14.91 -5.22 -6.90
C ALA A 103 -14.21 -5.05 -5.54
N TYR A 104 -12.87 -5.10 -5.52
CA TYR A 104 -12.04 -5.01 -4.32
C TYR A 104 -11.20 -3.72 -4.23
N GLY A 105 -11.44 -2.76 -5.12
CA GLY A 105 -10.72 -1.48 -5.13
C GLY A 105 -9.36 -1.56 -5.82
N PHE A 106 -9.12 -2.59 -6.62
CA PHE A 106 -7.96 -2.65 -7.50
C PHE A 106 -8.33 -2.17 -8.91
N GLU A 107 -7.40 -1.46 -9.54
CA GLU A 107 -7.47 -1.05 -10.94
C GLU A 107 -6.26 -1.57 -11.70
N LEU A 108 -6.48 -2.15 -12.88
CA LEU A 108 -5.41 -2.56 -13.77
C LEU A 108 -4.97 -1.33 -14.58
N ARG A 109 -3.78 -0.77 -14.30
CA ARG A 109 -3.28 0.47 -14.91
C ARG A 109 -2.47 0.25 -16.19
N GLY A 110 -2.10 -0.99 -16.46
CA GLY A 110 -1.49 -1.37 -17.74
C GLY A 110 -0.92 -2.76 -17.67
N VAL A 111 -1.00 -3.48 -18.79
CA VAL A 111 -0.39 -4.80 -18.93
C VAL A 111 0.30 -4.92 -20.27
N ASN A 112 1.55 -5.37 -20.25
CA ASN A 112 2.29 -5.76 -21.43
C ASN A 112 2.20 -7.28 -21.62
N TYR A 113 1.42 -7.70 -22.62
CA TYR A 113 1.31 -9.11 -23.03
C TYR A 113 2.24 -9.48 -24.19
N ALA A 114 3.25 -8.67 -24.49
CA ALA A 114 4.17 -8.98 -25.57
C ALA A 114 4.77 -10.38 -25.39
N LYS A 115 4.60 -11.25 -26.39
CA LYS A 115 5.10 -12.63 -26.38
C LYS A 115 6.63 -12.72 -26.28
N THR A 116 7.32 -11.64 -26.63
CA THR A 116 8.78 -11.56 -26.76
C THR A 116 9.42 -10.55 -25.79
N GLY A 117 8.64 -9.91 -24.91
CA GLY A 117 9.12 -8.90 -23.96
C GLY A 117 8.99 -9.35 -22.50
N LYS A 118 9.61 -8.59 -21.58
CA LYS A 118 9.32 -8.75 -20.14
C LYS A 118 7.83 -8.47 -19.94
N ARG A 119 7.10 -9.48 -19.47
CA ARG A 119 5.73 -9.30 -19.03
C ARG A 119 5.77 -8.34 -17.84
N ASN A 120 4.88 -7.36 -17.87
CA ASN A 120 4.74 -6.44 -16.76
C ASN A 120 3.28 -5.99 -16.69
N ALA A 121 2.74 -6.03 -15.49
CA ALA A 121 1.45 -5.48 -15.16
C ALA A 121 1.63 -4.46 -14.04
N ARG A 122 0.80 -3.42 -14.07
CA ARG A 122 0.69 -2.45 -12.98
C ARG A 122 -0.72 -2.51 -12.45
N ILE A 123 -0.85 -2.69 -11.15
CA ILE A 123 -2.14 -2.57 -10.46
C ILE A 123 -2.07 -1.39 -9.51
N ALA A 124 -3.17 -0.66 -9.39
CA ALA A 124 -3.37 0.36 -8.39
C ALA A 124 -4.36 -0.15 -7.35
N LEU A 125 -4.01 -0.07 -6.07
CA LEU A 125 -4.95 -0.21 -4.97
C LEU A 125 -5.46 1.18 -4.61
N ASP A 126 -6.78 1.35 -4.60
CA ASP A 126 -7.43 2.54 -4.03
C ASP A 126 -7.12 2.62 -2.53
N ILE A 127 -6.42 3.69 -2.13
CA ILE A 127 -6.12 4.05 -0.73
C ILE A 127 -6.88 5.31 -0.30
N SER A 128 -7.88 5.74 -1.06
CA SER A 128 -8.73 6.88 -0.71
C SER A 128 -9.53 6.64 0.58
N LEU A 129 -10.20 7.68 1.05
CA LEU A 129 -11.07 7.57 2.21
C LEU A 129 -12.22 6.58 1.98
N SER A 130 -12.73 6.49 0.74
CA SER A 130 -13.81 5.57 0.34
C SER A 130 -13.32 4.17 -0.05
N SER A 131 -12.04 3.85 0.14
CA SER A 131 -11.46 2.58 -0.29
C SER A 131 -12.25 1.38 0.21
N LYS A 132 -12.48 0.43 -0.69
CA LYS A 132 -13.12 -0.86 -0.39
C LYS A 132 -12.27 -1.72 0.56
N ALA A 133 -10.96 -1.46 0.65
CA ALA A 133 -10.05 -2.17 1.53
C ALA A 133 -10.19 -1.74 3.00
N ASN A 134 -10.80 -0.58 3.29
CA ASN A 134 -10.96 -0.06 4.65
C ASN A 134 -11.56 -1.08 5.61
N ALA A 135 -12.67 -1.70 5.24
CA ALA A 135 -13.36 -2.66 6.10
C ALA A 135 -12.50 -3.90 6.36
N ILE A 136 -11.73 -4.35 5.36
CA ILE A 136 -10.87 -5.52 5.46
C ILE A 136 -9.74 -5.28 6.48
N TYR A 137 -9.04 -4.15 6.37
CA TYR A 137 -7.95 -3.82 7.30
C TYR A 137 -8.45 -3.42 8.68
N SER A 138 -9.54 -2.66 8.77
CA SER A 138 -10.15 -2.26 10.04
C SER A 138 -10.60 -3.47 10.86
N ASN A 139 -11.25 -4.46 10.23
CA ASN A 139 -11.65 -5.70 10.90
C ASN A 139 -10.45 -6.54 11.38
N ALA A 140 -9.28 -6.37 10.75
CA ALA A 140 -8.03 -6.98 11.18
C ALA A 140 -7.26 -6.15 12.23
N GLY A 141 -7.81 -5.01 12.67
CA GLY A 141 -7.16 -4.12 13.63
C GLY A 141 -6.03 -3.27 13.05
N VAL A 142 -5.88 -3.20 11.72
CA VAL A 142 -4.81 -2.47 11.05
C VAL A 142 -5.32 -1.09 10.62
N GLN A 143 -5.21 -0.10 11.50
CA GLN A 143 -5.76 1.24 11.26
C GLN A 143 -4.87 2.11 10.34
N ASN A 144 -3.55 1.92 10.41
CA ASN A 144 -2.52 2.64 9.64
C ASN A 144 -2.26 2.05 8.22
N TRP A 145 -3.18 1.24 7.71
CA TRP A 145 -2.91 0.37 6.56
C TRP A 145 -2.47 1.11 5.28
N ARG A 146 -2.91 2.36 5.04
CA ARG A 146 -2.52 3.11 3.83
C ARG A 146 -1.05 3.48 3.85
N SER A 147 -0.54 3.85 5.02
CA SER A 147 0.89 4.12 5.21
C SER A 147 1.72 2.86 5.00
N LEU A 148 1.26 1.71 5.51
CA LEU A 148 1.91 0.41 5.25
C LEU A 148 1.90 0.04 3.76
N VAL A 149 0.76 0.26 3.08
CA VAL A 149 0.62 0.02 1.64
C VAL A 149 1.52 0.96 0.83
N ALA A 150 1.68 2.21 1.25
CA ALA A 150 2.56 3.17 0.58
C ALA A 150 4.05 2.76 0.68
N ASP A 151 4.47 2.19 1.80
CA ASP A 151 5.84 1.70 1.99
C ASP A 151 6.16 0.51 1.06
N ASP A 152 5.16 -0.31 0.76
CA ASP A 152 5.29 -1.50 -0.07
C ASP A 152 4.95 -1.27 -1.55
N CYS A 153 4.55 -0.08 -1.97
CA CYS A 153 4.18 0.17 -3.36
C CYS A 153 5.31 0.80 -4.17
N ALA A 154 5.25 0.67 -5.50
CA ALA A 154 6.23 1.29 -6.40
C ALA A 154 6.06 2.82 -6.47
N GLN A 155 4.81 3.29 -6.42
CA GLN A 155 4.47 4.69 -6.58
C GLN A 155 3.16 4.98 -5.85
N VAL A 156 3.02 6.17 -5.28
CA VAL A 156 1.74 6.72 -4.84
C VAL A 156 1.29 7.79 -5.82
N GLN A 157 0.04 7.74 -6.26
CA GLN A 157 -0.61 8.76 -7.07
C GLN A 157 -1.75 9.39 -6.27
N ILE A 158 -1.67 10.71 -6.04
CA ILE A 158 -2.71 11.48 -5.34
C ILE A 158 -3.34 12.45 -6.33
N GLU A 159 -4.65 12.34 -6.45
CA GLU A 159 -5.47 13.22 -7.27
C GLU A 159 -6.18 14.21 -6.35
N LYS A 160 -5.95 15.50 -6.61
CA LYS A 160 -6.55 16.58 -5.81
C LYS A 160 -8.07 16.53 -5.94
N PRO A 161 -8.80 16.84 -4.85
CA PRO A 161 -10.25 16.94 -4.92
C PRO A 161 -10.66 18.03 -5.92
N THR A 162 -11.80 17.82 -6.57
CA THR A 162 -12.48 18.82 -7.40
C THR A 162 -13.79 19.22 -6.75
N GLU A 163 -14.52 20.19 -7.31
CA GLU A 163 -15.86 20.55 -6.82
C GLU A 163 -16.84 19.36 -6.79
N LYS A 164 -16.60 18.34 -7.63
CA LYS A 164 -17.51 17.21 -7.81
C LYS A 164 -16.97 15.88 -7.29
N GLU A 165 -15.65 15.76 -7.13
CA GLU A 165 -15.01 14.51 -6.74
C GLU A 165 -14.11 14.70 -5.52
N PRO A 166 -14.22 13.83 -4.49
CA PRO A 166 -13.30 13.85 -3.37
C PRO A 166 -11.88 13.48 -3.80
N ALA A 167 -10.90 13.72 -2.93
CA ALA A 167 -9.51 13.36 -3.18
C ALA A 167 -9.39 11.84 -3.39
N LYS A 168 -8.74 11.44 -4.49
CA LYS A 168 -8.42 10.03 -4.75
C LYS A 168 -6.93 9.80 -4.50
N ALA A 169 -6.61 8.62 -4.00
CA ALA A 169 -5.24 8.24 -3.76
C ALA A 169 -5.06 6.77 -4.12
N TYR A 170 -3.98 6.46 -4.81
CA TYR A 170 -3.71 5.14 -5.34
C TYR A 170 -2.29 4.71 -4.99
N ALA A 171 -2.14 3.51 -4.46
CA ALA A 171 -0.86 2.85 -4.32
C ALA A 171 -0.65 1.90 -5.51
N ILE A 172 0.36 2.18 -6.33
CA ILE A 172 0.67 1.45 -7.56
C ILE A 172 1.71 0.39 -7.25
N PHE A 173 1.40 -0.86 -7.58
CA PHE A 173 2.26 -2.01 -7.45
C PHE A 173 2.63 -2.56 -8.82
N PHE A 174 3.79 -3.20 -8.88
CA PHE A 174 4.15 -4.04 -10.01
C PHE A 174 3.59 -5.44 -9.82
N LEU A 175 3.17 -6.04 -10.92
CA LEU A 175 2.94 -7.46 -11.09
C LEU A 175 3.95 -7.88 -12.14
N ASP A 176 4.92 -8.70 -11.75
CA ASP A 176 6.11 -9.04 -12.56
C ASP A 176 7.24 -8.00 -12.47
N ALA A 177 7.67 -7.67 -11.25
CA ALA A 177 8.95 -7.00 -11.06
C ALA A 177 10.07 -8.01 -11.37
N ALA A 178 10.94 -7.66 -12.32
CA ALA A 178 12.08 -8.50 -12.69
C ALA A 178 12.95 -8.87 -11.47
N ASP A 179 13.50 -10.08 -11.48
CA ASP A 179 14.45 -10.54 -10.46
C ASP A 179 15.51 -9.46 -10.20
N PRO A 180 15.74 -9.06 -8.93
CA PRO A 180 16.89 -8.24 -8.60
C PRO A 180 18.14 -9.03 -8.98
N VAL A 181 18.93 -8.48 -9.91
CA VAL A 181 20.29 -8.94 -10.21
C VAL A 181 21.17 -8.69 -9.00
#